data_AF-A0A7C2BJX3-F1
#
_entry.id   AF-A0A7C2BJX3-F1
#
_cell.length_a   1.000
_cell.length_b   1.000
_cell.length_c   1.000
_cell.angle_alpha   90.00
_cell.angle_beta   90.00
_cell.angle_gamma   90.00
#
_symmetry.space_group_name_H-M   'P 1'
#
loop_
_entity.id
_entity.type
_entity.pdbx_description
1 polymer ?
#
loop_
_entity_poly.entity_id
_entity_poly.type
_entity_poly.pdbx_seq_one_letter_code
_entity_poly.pdbx_strand_id
1 'polypeptide(L)'
;MSRGLVTTGLENNRSQASLLKTLCRLISFLLEREFDFFSDDYLNSEGRKLLEKIIEIMLETNPEYGRRITTVRRKGSREEVVALLAEIGEKYQCW
;
A
#
# COMPACT_ATOMS: atom_id res chain seq x y z
N MET A 1 17.82 -0.54 41.24
CA MET A 1 16.58 -1.21 40.76
C MET A 1 15.53 -0.15 40.47
N SER A 2 14.71 -0.38 39.43
CA SER A 2 13.65 0.49 38.88
C SER A 2 14.15 1.55 37.90
N ARG A 3 13.54 1.83 36.75
CA ARG A 3 12.38 1.30 35.99
C ARG A 3 12.57 1.86 34.56
N GLY A 4 12.30 1.08 33.52
CA GLY A 4 12.39 1.57 32.14
C GLY A 4 12.07 0.51 31.09
N LEU A 5 11.08 -0.34 31.34
CA LEU A 5 10.44 -1.13 30.29
C LEU A 5 9.05 -0.54 30.04
N VAL A 6 8.56 -0.67 28.80
CA VAL A 6 7.20 -0.35 28.33
C VAL A 6 7.03 1.06 27.70
N THR A 7 7.71 1.34 26.59
CA THR A 7 7.27 2.36 25.61
C THR A 7 7.18 1.82 24.17
N THR A 8 8.00 0.83 23.82
CA THR A 8 8.14 0.31 22.45
C THR A 8 6.88 -0.33 21.85
N GLY A 9 6.01 -0.93 22.66
CA GLY A 9 4.79 -1.61 22.17
C GLY A 9 3.66 -0.65 21.77
N LEU A 10 3.47 0.46 22.49
CA LEU A 10 2.39 1.40 22.23
C LEU A 10 2.71 2.33 21.04
N GLU A 11 3.99 2.70 20.89
CA GLU A 11 4.45 3.52 19.77
C GLU A 11 4.40 2.74 18.45
N ASN A 12 4.83 1.47 18.45
CA ASN A 12 4.74 0.61 17.26
C ASN A 12 3.29 0.39 16.82
N ASN A 13 2.36 0.17 17.75
CA ASN A 13 0.94 0.01 17.42
C ASN A 13 0.33 1.28 16.83
N ARG A 14 0.68 2.46 17.37
CA ARG A 14 0.21 3.75 16.85
C ARG A 14 0.77 4.04 15.46
N SER A 15 2.05 3.74 15.23
CA SER A 15 2.71 3.90 13.92
C SER A 15 2.11 2.98 12.88
N GLN A 16 1.89 1.70 13.19
CA GLN A 16 1.24 0.75 12.28
C GLN A 16 -0.19 1.15 11.93
N ALA A 17 -0.99 1.59 12.90
CA ALA A 17 -2.34 2.09 12.64
C ALA A 17 -2.34 3.32 11.72
N SER A 18 -1.35 4.22 11.88
CA SER A 18 -1.16 5.39 11.02
C SER A 18 -0.76 5.01 9.60
N LEU A 19 0.17 4.06 9.46
CA LEU A 19 0.58 3.52 8.16
C LEU A 19 -0.59 2.87 7.43
N LEU A 20 -1.39 2.07 8.15
CA LEU A 20 -2.53 1.40 7.56
C LEU A 20 -3.60 2.39 7.07
N LYS A 21 -3.90 3.41 7.88
CA LYS A 21 -4.81 4.48 7.47
C LYS A 21 -4.30 5.22 6.23
N THR A 22 -3.00 5.41 6.14
CA THR A 22 -2.35 6.04 4.98
C THR A 22 -2.46 5.14 3.76
N LEU A 23 -2.18 3.84 3.91
CA LEU A 23 -2.33 2.83 2.86
C LEU A 23 -3.73 2.84 2.26
N CYS A 24 -4.77 2.70 3.10
CA CYS A 24 -6.15 2.70 2.62
C CYS A 24 -6.51 3.99 1.87
N ARG A 25 -6.07 5.16 2.37
CA ARG A 25 -6.29 6.44 1.69
C ARG A 25 -5.63 6.50 0.31
N LEU A 26 -4.40 6.00 0.19
CA LEU A 26 -3.69 6.00 -1.09
C LEU A 26 -4.34 5.03 -2.09
N ILE A 27 -4.82 3.88 -1.61
CA ILE A 27 -5.57 2.91 -2.42
C ILE A 27 -6.86 3.54 -2.94
N SER A 28 -7.70 4.10 -2.06
CA SER A 28 -8.93 4.78 -2.46
C SER A 28 -8.63 5.92 -3.44
N PHE A 29 -7.62 6.74 -3.16
CA PHE A 29 -7.25 7.85 -4.04
C PHE A 29 -6.84 7.40 -5.44
N LEU A 30 -6.09 6.29 -5.56
CA LEU A 30 -5.70 5.74 -6.85
C LEU A 30 -6.94 5.24 -7.63
N LEU A 31 -7.84 4.51 -6.96
CA LEU A 31 -9.03 3.92 -7.58
C LEU A 31 -10.10 4.96 -7.95
N GLU A 32 -10.37 5.92 -7.07
CA GLU A 32 -11.34 7.00 -7.30
C GLU A 32 -10.93 7.93 -8.44
N ARG A 33 -9.62 8.07 -8.66
CA ARG A 33 -9.03 8.93 -9.69
C ARG A 33 -8.28 8.13 -10.74
N GLU A 34 -8.78 6.96 -11.11
CA GLU A 34 -8.09 6.06 -12.03
C GLU A 34 -7.71 6.73 -13.35
N PHE A 35 -8.58 7.57 -13.92
CA PHE A 35 -8.31 8.28 -15.18
C PHE A 35 -7.13 9.26 -15.10
N ASP A 36 -6.74 9.69 -13.91
CA ASP A 36 -5.59 10.56 -13.69
C ASP A 36 -4.27 9.79 -13.55
N PHE A 37 -4.35 8.49 -13.22
CA PHE A 37 -3.18 7.64 -12.92
C PHE A 37 -2.92 6.55 -13.96
N PHE A 38 -3.90 6.25 -14.80
CA PHE A 38 -3.78 5.33 -15.91
C PHE A 38 -3.81 6.09 -17.24
N SER A 39 -2.93 5.70 -18.15
CA SER A 39 -2.99 6.06 -19.56
C SER A 39 -3.23 4.79 -20.34
N ASP A 40 -4.38 4.72 -21.00
CA ASP A 40 -4.95 3.48 -21.54
C ASP A 40 -5.06 2.41 -20.44
N ASP A 41 -4.43 1.24 -20.64
CA ASP A 41 -4.45 0.12 -19.69
C ASP A 41 -3.23 0.06 -18.77
N TYR A 42 -2.41 1.12 -18.68
CA TYR A 42 -1.16 1.10 -17.92
C TYR A 42 -1.00 2.32 -17.01
N LEU A 43 -0.29 2.16 -15.90
CA LEU A 43 0.06 3.28 -15.04
C LEU A 43 0.96 4.29 -15.76
N ASN A 44 0.55 5.55 -15.71
CA ASN A 44 1.37 6.68 -16.12
C ASN A 44 2.45 6.98 -15.06
N SER A 45 3.26 8.02 -15.28
CA SER A 45 4.35 8.38 -14.36
C SER A 45 3.88 8.72 -12.95
N GLU A 46 2.74 9.41 -12.81
CA GLU A 46 2.18 9.77 -11.51
C GLU A 46 1.56 8.57 -10.82
N GLY A 47 0.85 7.72 -11.57
CA GLY A 47 0.29 6.47 -11.07
C GLY A 47 1.38 5.52 -10.56
N ARG A 48 2.52 5.44 -11.26
CA ARG A 48 3.69 4.67 -10.78
C ARG A 48 4.22 5.21 -9.47
N LYS A 49 4.41 6.53 -9.33
CA LYS A 49 4.87 7.13 -8.06
C LYS A 49 3.89 6.85 -6.91
N LEU A 50 2.59 6.91 -7.18
CA LEU A 50 1.57 6.61 -6.18
C LEU A 50 1.59 5.12 -5.78
N LEU A 51 1.68 4.22 -6.76
CA LEU A 51 1.79 2.79 -6.52
C LEU A 51 3.05 2.44 -5.71
N GLU A 52 4.18 3.09 -5.98
CA GLU A 52 5.41 2.85 -5.23
C GLU A 52 5.26 3.19 -3.74
N LYS A 53 4.58 4.27 -3.39
CA LYS A 53 4.28 4.61 -1.98
C LYS A 53 3.39 3.57 -1.30
N ILE A 54 2.39 3.06 -2.03
CA ILE A 54 1.51 1.98 -1.54
C ILE A 54 2.35 0.72 -1.27
N ILE A 55 3.22 0.37 -2.20
CA ILE A 55 4.10 -0.80 -2.12
C ILE A 55 5.09 -0.68 -0.95
N GLU A 56 5.70 0.48 -0.73
CA GLU A 56 6.63 0.71 0.38
C GLU A 56 5.97 0.40 1.73
N ILE A 57 4.78 0.98 1.97
CA ILE A 57 4.01 0.73 3.19
C ILE A 57 3.62 -0.75 3.30
N MET A 58 3.26 -1.38 2.17
CA MET A 58 2.89 -2.79 2.13
C MET A 58 4.06 -3.72 2.47
N LEU A 59 5.26 -3.46 1.97
CA LEU A 59 6.42 -4.31 2.23
C LEU A 59 6.96 -4.13 3.66
N GLU A 60 6.81 -2.94 4.22
CA GLU A 60 7.13 -2.70 5.63
C GLU A 60 6.24 -3.52 6.57
N THR A 61 4.95 -3.66 6.20
CA THR A 61 3.95 -4.37 7.00
C THR A 61 3.83 -5.85 6.66
N ASN A 62 4.12 -6.24 5.41
CA ASN A 62 3.91 -7.58 4.85
C ASN A 62 4.99 -7.94 3.81
N PRO A 63 6.19 -8.32 4.25
CA PRO A 63 7.28 -8.67 3.34
C PRO A 63 6.94 -9.86 2.41
N GLU A 64 5.93 -10.69 2.74
CA GLU A 64 5.51 -11.83 1.91
C GLU A 64 4.99 -11.43 0.52
N TYR A 65 4.56 -10.17 0.34
CA TYR A 65 4.06 -9.67 -0.95
C TYR A 65 5.16 -9.41 -1.99
N GLY A 66 6.44 -9.52 -1.63
CA GLY A 66 7.58 -9.14 -2.49
C GLY A 66 7.55 -9.72 -3.91
N ARG A 67 7.20 -11.01 -4.07
CA ARG A 67 7.09 -11.65 -5.40
C ARG A 67 5.92 -11.11 -6.22
N ARG A 68 4.76 -10.91 -5.58
CA ARG A 68 3.56 -10.35 -6.24
C ARG A 68 3.82 -8.92 -6.69
N ILE A 69 4.37 -8.10 -5.81
CA ILE A 69 4.74 -6.71 -6.08
C ILE A 69 5.71 -6.59 -7.25
N THR A 70 6.72 -7.45 -7.32
CA THR A 70 7.69 -7.43 -8.43
C THR A 70 7.01 -7.68 -9.78
N THR A 71 6.03 -8.57 -9.81
CA THR A 71 5.23 -8.86 -11.01
C THR A 71 4.40 -7.64 -11.41
N VAL A 72 3.71 -7.03 -10.44
CA VAL A 72 2.87 -5.84 -10.66
C VAL A 72 3.70 -4.64 -11.11
N ARG A 73 4.85 -4.36 -10.49
CA ARG A 73 5.80 -3.31 -10.91
C ARG A 73 6.26 -3.49 -12.35
N ARG A 74 6.58 -4.73 -12.75
CA ARG A 74 7.07 -5.03 -14.09
C ARG A 74 5.99 -4.84 -15.16
N LYS A 75 4.76 -5.30 -14.89
CA LYS A 75 3.66 -5.20 -15.85
C LYS A 75 3.04 -3.81 -15.88
N GLY A 76 2.74 -3.25 -14.70
CA GLY A 76 2.09 -1.93 -14.55
C GLY A 76 0.71 -1.82 -15.21
N SER A 77 0.12 -2.94 -15.61
CA SER A 77 -1.20 -3.00 -16.25
C SER A 77 -2.29 -2.76 -15.21
N ARG A 78 -3.36 -2.08 -15.62
CA ARG A 78 -4.54 -1.77 -14.81
C ARG A 78 -5.10 -2.99 -14.10
N GLU A 79 -5.28 -4.10 -14.83
CA GLU A 79 -5.79 -5.36 -14.27
C GLU A 79 -4.95 -5.84 -13.07
N GLU A 80 -3.64 -6.01 -13.25
CA GLU A 80 -2.74 -6.49 -12.19
C GLU A 80 -2.63 -5.51 -11.01
N VAL A 81 -2.65 -4.20 -11.30
CA VAL A 81 -2.61 -3.18 -10.25
C VAL A 81 -3.89 -3.23 -9.43
N VAL A 82 -5.06 -3.17 -10.07
CA VAL A 82 -6.36 -3.23 -9.40
C VAL A 82 -6.52 -4.53 -8.63
N ALA A 83 -6.11 -5.67 -9.19
CA ALA A 83 -6.15 -6.95 -8.50
C ALA A 83 -5.30 -6.95 -7.22
N LEU A 84 -4.09 -6.38 -7.26
CA LEU A 84 -3.26 -6.23 -6.07
C LEU A 84 -3.92 -5.30 -5.04
N LEU A 85 -4.45 -4.15 -5.47
CA LEU A 85 -5.07 -3.18 -4.56
C LEU A 85 -6.34 -3.72 -3.91
N ALA A 86 -7.14 -4.51 -4.66
CA ALA A 86 -8.31 -5.21 -4.14
C ALA A 86 -7.91 -6.19 -3.04
N GLU A 87 -6.93 -7.05 -3.30
CA GLU A 87 -6.40 -8.02 -2.33
C GLU A 87 -5.94 -7.34 -1.03
N ILE A 88 -5.19 -6.24 -1.16
CA ILE A 88 -4.68 -5.47 -0.02
C ILE A 88 -5.82 -4.86 0.78
N GLY A 89 -6.76 -4.20 0.10
CA GLY A 89 -7.82 -3.50 0.81
C GLY A 89 -8.87 -4.43 1.42
N GLU A 90 -9.06 -5.65 0.89
CA GLU A 90 -9.81 -6.71 1.56
C GLU A 90 -9.12 -7.17 2.84
N LYS A 91 -7.81 -7.47 2.76
CA LYS A 91 -7.00 -7.89 3.92
C LYS A 91 -7.10 -6.90 5.08
N TYR A 92 -7.21 -5.61 4.76
CA TYR A 92 -7.16 -4.52 5.72
C TYR A 92 -8.47 -3.79 5.97
N GLN A 93 -9.57 -4.23 5.34
CA GLN A 93 -10.89 -3.59 5.47
C GLN A 93 -10.82 -2.08 5.21
N CYS A 94 -10.19 -1.71 4.08
CA CYS A 94 -10.09 -0.31 3.66
C CYS A 94 -11.43 0.28 3.20
N TRP A 95 -12.46 -0.56 3.04
CA TRP A 95 -13.85 -0.23 2.69
C TRP A 95 -14.83 -1.09 3.49
#